data_AF-U7PZH1-F1
#
_entry.id   AF-U7PZH1-F1
#
_cell.length_a   1.000
_cell.length_b   1.000
_cell.length_c   1.000
_cell.angle_alpha   90.00
_cell.angle_beta   90.00
_cell.angle_gamma   90.00
#
_symmetry.space_group_name_H-M   'P 1'
#
loop_
_entity.id
_entity.type
_entity.pdbx_description
1 polymer ?
#
loop_
_entity_poly.entity_id
_entity_poly.type
_entity_poly.pdbx_seq_one_letter_code
_entity_poly.pdbx_strand_id
1 'polypeptide(L)'
;MKSSVLVLAAAALLPSAMAAKPKLNQYATMDDCNNDRNILFHAAPVSGRCYNLDGKTGAFFWATGGMLNPRVYYGSNCNGIEDPLSTNGRCFNKGPYNSFKMW
;
A
#
# COMPACT_ATOMS: atom_id res chain seq x y z
N MET A 1 -6.12 56.91 20.55
CA MET A 1 -6.72 56.32 19.33
C MET A 1 -6.73 54.81 19.53
N LYS A 2 -7.84 54.13 19.22
CA LYS A 2 -8.20 52.79 19.73
C LYS A 2 -7.32 51.67 19.16
N SER A 3 -6.73 50.85 20.03
CA SER A 3 -6.02 49.61 19.70
C SER A 3 -6.96 48.58 19.07
N SER A 4 -6.61 48.09 17.88
CA SER A 4 -7.19 46.87 17.32
C SER A 4 -6.06 45.86 17.16
N VAL A 5 -5.95 44.95 18.14
CA VAL A 5 -5.04 43.80 18.05
C VAL A 5 -5.74 42.75 17.21
N LEU A 6 -5.38 42.67 15.93
CA LEU A 6 -5.81 41.59 15.04
C LEU A 6 -4.97 40.35 15.38
N VAL A 7 -5.55 39.41 16.13
CA VAL A 7 -4.95 38.09 16.35
C VAL A 7 -5.18 37.29 15.07
N LEU A 8 -4.20 37.30 14.15
CA LEU A 8 -4.12 36.29 13.10
C LEU A 8 -3.74 34.96 13.75
N ALA A 9 -4.73 34.12 14.01
CA ALA A 9 -4.52 32.70 14.23
C ALA A 9 -4.06 32.11 12.88
N ALA A 10 -2.75 32.11 12.64
CA ALA A 10 -2.15 31.31 11.59
C ALA A 10 -2.40 29.84 11.95
N ALA A 11 -3.44 29.26 11.35
CA ALA A 11 -3.65 27.82 11.35
C ALA A 11 -2.36 27.21 10.83
N ALA A 12 -1.59 26.60 11.73
CA ALA A 12 -0.43 25.82 11.39
C ALA A 12 -0.90 24.73 10.43
N LEU A 13 -0.63 24.94 9.14
CA LEU A 13 -0.60 23.89 8.14
C LEU A 13 0.53 22.96 8.56
N LEU A 14 0.30 22.12 9.57
CA LEU A 14 1.15 20.96 9.80
C LEU A 14 1.07 20.17 8.50
N PRO A 15 2.16 20.03 7.74
CA PRO A 15 2.15 19.22 6.54
C PRO A 15 1.64 17.86 6.97
N SER A 16 0.53 17.46 6.34
CA SER A 16 -0.08 16.15 6.51
C SER A 16 1.05 15.15 6.57
N ALA A 17 1.19 14.44 7.70
CA ALA A 17 2.19 13.40 7.89
C ALA A 17 2.29 12.63 6.57
N MET A 18 3.41 12.80 5.87
CA MET A 18 3.59 12.39 4.49
C MET A 18 3.18 10.93 4.39
N ALA A 19 1.99 10.65 3.84
CA ALA A 19 1.51 9.29 3.75
C ALA A 19 2.57 8.49 2.99
N ALA A 20 3.02 7.38 3.56
CA ALA A 20 4.12 6.59 3.01
C ALA A 20 3.78 6.19 1.57
N LYS A 21 4.61 6.55 0.57
CA LYS A 21 4.30 6.33 -0.85
C LYS A 21 3.78 4.90 -1.12
N PRO A 22 2.80 4.73 -2.03
CA PRO A 22 2.31 3.41 -2.34
C PRO A 22 3.45 2.53 -2.86
N LYS A 23 3.52 1.30 -2.36
CA LYS A 23 4.58 0.34 -2.69
C LYS A 23 3.97 -1.04 -2.80
N LEU A 24 4.41 -1.82 -3.79
CA LEU A 24 4.14 -3.24 -3.92
C LEU A 24 5.45 -3.92 -4.30
N ASN A 25 5.95 -4.77 -3.41
CA ASN A 25 7.11 -5.61 -3.68
C ASN A 25 6.71 -7.08 -3.58
N GLN A 26 7.23 -7.90 -4.48
CA GLN A 26 7.04 -9.35 -4.42
C GLN A 26 8.38 -10.05 -4.17
N TYR A 27 8.34 -11.10 -3.36
CA TYR A 27 9.50 -11.83 -2.86
C TYR A 27 9.26 -13.33 -2.98
N ALA A 28 10.34 -14.09 -3.18
CA ALA A 28 10.25 -15.56 -3.22
C ALA A 28 9.86 -16.13 -1.86
N THR A 29 10.32 -15.54 -0.76
CA THR A 29 10.08 -16.01 0.60
C THR A 29 9.64 -14.90 1.55
N MET A 30 9.09 -15.28 2.71
CA MET A 30 8.77 -14.34 3.78
C MET A 30 10.01 -13.70 4.40
N ASP A 31 11.13 -14.43 4.47
CA ASP A 31 12.40 -13.90 4.98
C ASP A 31 12.94 -12.79 4.06
N ASP A 32 12.91 -13.01 2.75
CA ASP A 32 13.26 -12.00 1.75
C ASP A 32 12.40 -10.75 1.90
N CYS A 33 11.10 -10.91 2.15
CA CYS A 33 10.19 -9.79 2.38
C CYS A 33 10.55 -9.00 3.64
N ASN A 34 10.69 -9.69 4.78
CA ASN A 34 10.94 -9.04 6.08
C ASN A 34 12.29 -8.31 6.12
N ASN A 35 13.26 -8.77 5.33
CA ASN A 35 14.58 -8.16 5.23
C ASN A 35 14.77 -7.27 3.98
N ASP A 36 13.73 -7.09 3.16
CA ASP A 36 13.73 -6.36 1.87
C ASP A 36 14.88 -6.77 0.92
N ARG A 37 15.04 -8.09 0.67
CA ARG A 37 16.10 -8.66 -0.19
C ARG A 37 15.51 -9.41 -1.38
N ASN A 38 16.29 -9.62 -2.43
CA ASN A 38 15.93 -10.51 -3.56
C ASN A 38 14.54 -10.21 -4.17
N ILE A 39 14.22 -8.92 -4.35
CA ILE A 39 12.92 -8.48 -4.87
C ILE A 39 12.70 -9.05 -6.28
N LEU A 40 11.60 -9.78 -6.46
CA LEU A 40 11.19 -10.33 -7.76
C LEU A 40 10.50 -9.28 -8.63
N PHE A 41 9.72 -8.42 -7.99
CA PHE A 41 8.95 -7.38 -8.65
C PHE A 41 8.78 -6.18 -7.72
N HIS A 42 8.90 -4.98 -8.27
CA HIS A 42 8.69 -3.71 -7.57
C HIS A 42 7.76 -2.82 -8.38
N ALA A 43 6.77 -2.22 -7.72
CA ALA A 43 5.92 -1.19 -8.28
C ALA A 43 5.49 -0.16 -7.23
N ALA A 44 5.10 1.03 -7.70
CA ALA A 44 4.24 1.95 -6.97
C ALA A 44 2.80 1.75 -7.49
N PRO A 45 1.92 1.07 -6.73
CA PRO A 45 0.54 0.89 -7.14
C PRO A 45 -0.19 2.21 -7.34
N VAL A 46 -1.09 2.24 -8.31
CA VAL A 46 -2.06 3.33 -8.49
C VAL A 46 -3.47 2.81 -8.23
N SER A 47 -4.34 3.71 -7.76
CA SER A 47 -5.74 3.41 -7.48
C SER A 47 -6.42 2.75 -8.69
N GLY A 48 -7.18 1.68 -8.44
CA GLY A 48 -7.99 1.02 -9.46
C GLY A 48 -7.22 0.06 -10.38
N ARG A 49 -5.88 0.09 -10.41
CA ARG A 49 -5.07 -0.82 -11.24
C ARG A 49 -4.88 -2.17 -10.56
N CYS A 50 -5.09 -3.24 -11.33
CA CYS A 50 -4.80 -4.60 -10.88
C CYS A 50 -3.32 -4.95 -11.12
N TYR A 51 -2.73 -5.65 -10.14
CA TYR A 51 -1.37 -6.17 -10.21
C TYR A 51 -1.40 -7.67 -9.94
N ASN A 52 -0.93 -8.47 -10.90
CA ASN A 52 -0.82 -9.91 -10.71
C ASN A 52 0.37 -10.25 -9.80
N LEU A 53 0.15 -11.23 -8.93
CA LEU A 53 1.21 -11.81 -8.12
C LEU A 53 1.85 -12.94 -8.93
N ASP A 54 3.16 -12.86 -9.11
CA ASP A 54 3.93 -13.83 -9.91
C ASP A 54 3.80 -15.25 -9.34
N GLY A 55 3.96 -16.26 -10.19
CA GLY A 55 3.93 -17.66 -9.79
C GLY A 55 5.01 -18.01 -8.77
N LYS A 56 6.15 -17.31 -8.78
CA LYS A 56 7.29 -17.49 -7.87
C LYS A 56 7.17 -16.70 -6.57
N THR A 57 6.16 -15.84 -6.43
CA THR A 57 5.98 -15.02 -5.23
C THR A 57 5.49 -15.89 -4.08
N GLY A 58 6.26 -15.95 -3.00
CA GLY A 58 5.84 -16.55 -1.73
C GLY A 58 5.32 -15.52 -0.72
N ALA A 59 5.82 -14.28 -0.80
CA ALA A 59 5.35 -13.17 0.03
C ALA A 59 5.39 -11.85 -0.73
N PHE A 60 4.57 -10.90 -0.33
CA PHE A 60 4.59 -9.54 -0.89
C PHE A 60 4.44 -8.50 0.23
N PHE A 61 5.06 -7.35 0.01
CA PHE A 61 4.87 -6.16 0.83
C PHE A 61 3.95 -5.20 0.09
N TRP A 62 2.97 -4.63 0.78
CA TRP A 62 2.19 -3.50 0.26
C TRP A 62 2.26 -2.32 1.22
N ALA A 63 2.27 -1.11 0.68
CA ALA A 63 1.95 0.13 1.37
C ALA A 63 0.93 0.89 0.51
N THR A 64 -0.09 1.47 1.13
CA THR A 64 -1.21 2.06 0.37
C THR A 64 -1.02 3.55 0.06
N GLY A 65 -0.11 4.26 0.74
CA GLY A 65 0.05 5.71 0.57
C GLY A 65 -1.22 6.52 0.73
N GLY A 66 -2.10 6.07 1.64
CA GLY A 66 -3.37 6.72 1.92
C GLY A 66 -4.54 6.18 1.11
N MET A 67 -4.29 5.34 0.10
CA MET A 67 -5.36 4.56 -0.53
C MET A 67 -6.05 3.69 0.51
N LEU A 68 -7.37 3.71 0.47
CA LEU A 68 -8.22 2.97 1.36
C LEU A 68 -8.58 1.66 0.66
N ASN A 69 -8.93 0.63 1.42
CA ASN A 69 -9.48 -0.59 0.83
C ASN A 69 -8.52 -1.46 -0.03
N PRO A 70 -7.26 -1.74 0.36
CA PRO A 70 -6.46 -2.73 -0.36
C PRO A 70 -7.13 -4.11 -0.35
N ARG A 71 -7.01 -4.85 -1.45
CA ARG A 71 -7.61 -6.16 -1.69
C ARG A 71 -6.63 -7.11 -2.33
N VAL A 72 -6.82 -8.39 -2.00
CA VAL A 72 -6.22 -9.52 -2.70
C VAL A 72 -7.31 -10.39 -3.29
N TYR A 73 -6.99 -11.08 -4.38
CA TYR A 73 -7.95 -11.89 -5.14
C TYR A 73 -7.40 -13.27 -5.34
N TYR A 74 -8.26 -14.28 -5.27
CA TYR A 74 -7.91 -15.66 -5.58
C TYR A 74 -7.58 -15.85 -7.07
N GLY A 75 -8.22 -15.08 -7.95
CA GLY A 75 -7.96 -15.11 -9.38
C GLY A 75 -6.87 -14.12 -9.82
N SER A 76 -6.35 -14.33 -11.03
CA SER A 76 -5.55 -13.35 -11.76
C SER A 76 -6.43 -12.20 -12.25
N ASN A 77 -5.82 -11.05 -12.54
CA ASN A 77 -6.46 -9.84 -13.05
C ASN A 77 -7.62 -9.34 -12.16
N CYS A 78 -7.53 -9.59 -10.86
CA CYS A 78 -8.50 -9.15 -9.84
C CYS A 78 -9.90 -9.73 -10.06
N ASN A 79 -9.94 -11.01 -10.47
CA ASN A 79 -11.16 -11.78 -10.64
C ASN A 79 -11.38 -12.77 -9.48
N GLY A 80 -12.63 -13.22 -9.33
CA GLY A 80 -13.01 -14.23 -8.36
C GLY A 80 -13.21 -13.65 -6.95
N ILE A 81 -13.05 -14.51 -5.94
CA ILE A 81 -13.19 -14.13 -4.53
C ILE A 81 -12.10 -13.14 -4.16
N GLU A 82 -12.46 -12.11 -3.39
CA GLU A 82 -11.54 -11.11 -2.85
C GLU A 82 -11.56 -11.11 -1.32
N ASP A 83 -10.42 -10.77 -0.72
CA ASP A 83 -10.30 -10.54 0.71
C ASP A 83 -9.70 -9.15 1.00
N PRO A 84 -10.18 -8.46 2.05
CA PRO A 84 -9.60 -7.20 2.50
C PRO A 84 -8.22 -7.39 3.11
N LEU A 85 -7.31 -6.50 2.76
CA LEU A 85 -6.08 -6.30 3.51
C LEU A 85 -6.20 -5.10 4.46
N SER A 86 -5.35 -5.09 5.48
CA SER A 86 -5.16 -3.89 6.31
C SER A 86 -4.55 -2.76 5.47
N THR A 87 -4.89 -1.52 5.81
CA THR A 87 -4.21 -0.32 5.29
C THR A 87 -2.80 -0.14 5.88
N ASN A 88 -2.49 -0.81 7.00
CA ASN A 88 -1.14 -0.84 7.57
C ASN A 88 -0.26 -1.78 6.74
N GLY A 89 0.62 -1.19 5.95
CA GLY A 89 1.53 -1.93 5.10
C GLY A 89 2.50 -2.82 5.87
N ARG A 90 2.65 -4.08 5.44
CA ARG A 90 3.53 -5.08 6.03
C ARG A 90 3.84 -6.18 5.01
N CYS A 91 4.72 -7.11 5.38
CA CYS A 91 4.87 -8.36 4.63
C CYS A 91 3.66 -9.28 4.87
N PHE A 92 3.19 -9.91 3.79
CA PHE A 92 2.09 -10.85 3.82
C PHE A 92 2.36 -12.03 2.90
N ASN A 93 1.93 -13.20 3.37
CA ASN A 93 2.15 -14.44 2.65
C ASN A 93 1.21 -14.47 1.44
N LYS A 94 1.71 -14.81 0.24
CA LYS A 94 0.87 -14.87 -0.96
C LYS A 94 -0.30 -15.83 -0.75
N GLY A 95 -0.05 -16.98 -0.11
CA GLY A 95 -1.07 -18.01 0.08
C GLY A 95 -1.82 -18.33 -1.22
N PRO A 96 -3.17 -18.31 -1.23
CA PRO A 96 -3.97 -18.63 -2.42
C PRO A 96 -4.17 -17.44 -3.38
N TYR A 97 -3.68 -16.24 -3.05
CA TYR A 97 -3.99 -15.04 -3.80
C TYR A 97 -3.10 -14.89 -5.04
N ASN A 98 -3.69 -14.44 -6.15
CA ASN A 98 -3.02 -14.31 -7.44
C ASN A 98 -3.02 -12.88 -7.99
N SER A 99 -3.73 -11.95 -7.36
CA SER A 99 -3.63 -10.54 -7.72
C SER A 99 -4.02 -9.61 -6.58
N PHE A 100 -3.68 -8.34 -6.75
CA PHE A 100 -3.78 -7.29 -5.74
C PHE A 100 -4.25 -5.98 -6.38
N LYS A 101 -5.08 -5.23 -5.65
CA LYS A 101 -5.61 -3.92 -6.06
C LYS A 101 -5.87 -3.06 -4.84
N MET A 102 -5.77 -1.74 -4.99
CA MET A 102 -6.13 -0.76 -3.96
C MET A 102 -6.89 0.39 -4.59
N TRP A 103 -7.60 1.19 -3.78
CA TRP A 103 -8.39 2.32 -4.23
C TRP A 103 -8.08 3.63 -3.50
#